data_AF-A0A7Z9LVM8-F1
#
_entry.id   AF-A0A7Z9LVM8-F1
#
_cell.length_a   1.000
_cell.length_b   1.000
_cell.length_c   1.000
_cell.angle_alpha   90.00
_cell.angle_beta   90.00
_cell.angle_gamma   90.00
#
_symmetry.space_group_name_H-M   'P 1'
#
loop_
_entity.id
_entity.type
_entity.pdbx_description
1 polymer ?
#
loop_
_entity_poly.entity_id
_entity_poly.type
_entity_poly.pdbx_seq_one_letter_code
_entity_poly.pdbx_strand_id
1 'polypeptide(L)'
;MSTMPTLKTEILGSIIEINYQEAEKEKLERLISKLRGRISEFNHNIGQISDSKIIFLAALKAEDHLEEIENLLEKKDKEKKISNDQKNIINNLTKEIISLKDQISKLESHKSSYEEIDFKTLKNINTIEDHLDKILHKILATNKNGS
;
A
#
# COMPACT_ATOMS: atom_id res chain seq x y z
N MET A 1 9.61 40.54 -35.54
CA MET A 1 10.55 39.90 -34.60
C MET A 1 10.04 40.21 -33.21
N SER A 2 9.51 39.23 -32.48
CA SER A 2 9.05 39.47 -31.10
C SER A 2 10.27 39.71 -30.22
N THR A 3 10.44 40.94 -29.75
CA THR A 3 11.47 41.30 -28.79
C THR A 3 11.18 40.56 -27.48
N MET A 4 12.14 39.77 -26.99
CA MET A 4 11.98 39.14 -25.68
C MET A 4 11.86 40.24 -24.60
N PRO A 5 10.82 40.20 -23.76
CA PRO A 5 10.67 41.16 -22.67
C PRO A 5 11.80 41.03 -21.65
N THR A 6 12.08 42.13 -20.96
CA THR A 6 13.18 42.23 -20.00
C THR A 6 12.63 42.58 -18.62
N LEU A 7 13.06 41.85 -17.59
CA LEU A 7 12.73 42.08 -16.20
C LEU A 7 13.93 42.78 -15.54
N LYS A 8 13.69 43.96 -14.96
CA LYS A 8 14.71 44.66 -14.16
C LYS A 8 14.49 44.34 -12.69
N THR A 9 15.55 43.89 -12.02
CA THR A 9 15.51 43.58 -10.58
C THR A 9 16.79 44.03 -9.90
N GLU A 10 16.69 44.43 -8.65
CA GLU A 10 17.85 44.74 -7.81
C GLU A 10 18.33 43.51 -7.04
N ILE A 11 19.63 43.22 -7.05
CA ILE A 11 20.26 42.18 -6.23
C ILE A 11 21.54 42.77 -5.65
N LEU A 12 21.66 42.80 -4.32
CA LEU A 12 22.82 43.36 -3.60
C LEU A 12 23.18 44.79 -4.08
N GLY A 13 22.18 45.66 -4.19
CA GLY A 13 22.37 47.05 -4.65
C GLY A 13 22.65 47.22 -6.15
N SER A 14 22.76 46.12 -6.90
CA SER A 14 23.00 46.13 -8.35
C SER A 14 21.73 45.88 -9.13
N ILE A 15 21.45 46.72 -10.14
CA ILE A 15 20.34 46.51 -11.07
C ILE A 15 20.77 45.48 -12.12
N ILE A 16 19.98 44.42 -12.27
CA ILE A 16 20.18 43.35 -13.23
C ILE A 16 18.98 43.30 -14.16
N GLU A 17 19.26 43.14 -15.46
CA GLU A 17 18.26 43.01 -16.51
C GLU A 17 18.28 41.58 -17.05
N ILE A 18 17.13 40.89 -16.97
CA ILE A 18 17.00 39.48 -17.36
C ILE A 18 15.95 39.38 -18.46
N ASN A 19 16.35 38.86 -19.62
CA ASN A 19 15.41 38.55 -20.69
C ASN A 19 14.65 37.26 -20.36
N TYR A 20 13.33 37.25 -20.61
CA TYR A 20 12.49 36.11 -20.31
C TYR A 20 11.46 35.84 -21.41
N GLN A 21 10.87 34.65 -21.40
CA GLN A 21 9.68 34.34 -22.18
C GLN A 21 8.45 34.64 -21.33
N GLU A 22 7.40 35.22 -21.90
CA GLU A 22 6.23 35.68 -21.14
C GLU A 22 5.61 34.58 -20.25
N ALA A 23 5.60 33.34 -20.74
CA ALA A 23 5.12 32.17 -19.98
C ALA A 23 5.96 31.83 -18.73
N GLU A 24 7.24 32.21 -18.70
CA GLU A 24 8.16 31.94 -17.59
C GLU A 24 8.29 33.12 -16.62
N LYS A 25 7.64 34.26 -16.89
CA LYS A 25 7.76 35.49 -16.10
C LYS A 25 7.53 35.28 -14.61
N GLU A 26 6.39 34.69 -14.25
CA GLU A 26 6.04 34.46 -12.85
C GLU A 26 7.04 33.52 -12.17
N LYS A 27 7.53 32.51 -12.88
CA LYS A 27 8.51 31.58 -12.36
C LYS A 27 9.83 32.30 -12.09
N LEU A 28 10.27 33.16 -13.01
CA LEU A 28 11.45 33.99 -12.83
C LEU A 28 11.31 34.92 -11.61
N GLU A 29 10.18 35.62 -11.46
CA GLU A 29 9.91 36.48 -10.30
C GLU A 29 9.94 35.70 -8.97
N ARG A 30 9.37 34.49 -8.95
CA ARG A 30 9.44 33.57 -7.79
C ARG A 30 10.88 33.15 -7.50
N LEU A 31 11.68 32.85 -8.53
CA LEU A 31 13.10 32.46 -8.37
C LEU A 31 13.94 33.61 -7.83
N ILE A 32 13.76 34.82 -8.35
CA ILE A 32 14.40 36.03 -7.84
C ILE A 32 14.04 36.26 -6.37
N SER A 33 12.77 36.10 -6.02
CA SER A 33 12.31 36.24 -4.63
C SER A 33 12.95 35.20 -3.70
N LYS A 34 13.06 33.94 -4.15
CA LYS A 34 13.76 32.89 -3.39
C LYS A 34 15.25 33.19 -3.24
N LEU A 35 15.91 33.65 -4.30
CA LEU A 35 17.32 34.04 -4.25
C LEU A 35 17.54 35.18 -3.24
N ARG A 36 16.70 36.22 -3.28
CA ARG A 36 16.73 37.32 -2.30
C ARG A 36 16.54 36.82 -0.88
N GLY A 37 15.60 35.89 -0.67
CA GLY A 37 15.42 35.23 0.63
C GLY A 37 16.71 34.55 1.12
N ARG A 38 17.37 33.75 0.28
CA ARG A 38 18.64 33.09 0.63
C ARG A 38 19.77 34.09 0.90
N ILE A 39 19.88 35.13 0.08
CA ILE A 39 20.87 36.20 0.28
C ILE A 39 20.65 36.90 1.63
N SER A 40 19.40 37.13 2.01
CA SER A 40 19.05 37.84 3.25
C SER A 40 19.55 37.15 4.53
N GLU A 41 19.76 35.83 4.48
CA GLU A 41 20.34 35.08 5.59
C GLU A 41 21.79 35.46 5.87
N PHE A 42 22.49 35.95 4.85
CA PHE A 42 23.86 36.43 4.94
C PHE A 42 23.95 37.95 5.13
N ASN A 43 22.84 38.64 5.44
CA ASN A 43 22.81 40.09 5.62
C ASN A 43 23.82 40.58 6.66
N HIS A 44 24.05 39.81 7.72
CA HIS A 44 25.03 40.13 8.77
C HIS A 44 26.49 40.16 8.25
N ASN A 45 26.75 39.53 7.10
CA ASN A 45 28.05 39.50 6.43
C ASN A 45 28.21 40.60 5.37
N ILE A 46 27.15 41.36 5.07
CA ILE A 46 27.21 42.48 4.13
C ILE A 46 28.21 43.51 4.65
N GLY A 47 29.15 43.92 3.80
CA GLY A 47 30.25 44.81 4.16
C GLY A 47 31.42 44.12 4.88
N GLN A 48 31.25 42.90 5.39
CA GLN A 48 32.33 42.08 5.95
C GLN A 48 32.96 41.17 4.88
N ILE A 49 32.15 40.68 3.95
CA ILE A 49 32.58 39.88 2.79
C ILE A 49 32.06 40.50 1.49
N SER A 50 32.68 40.14 0.36
CA SER A 50 32.25 40.63 -0.94
C SER A 50 30.91 40.05 -1.36
N ASP A 51 30.15 40.82 -2.15
CA ASP A 51 28.88 40.40 -2.72
C ASP A 51 28.99 39.10 -3.53
N SER A 52 30.10 38.90 -4.26
CA SER A 52 30.37 37.64 -4.95
C SER A 52 30.43 36.44 -4.01
N LYS A 53 30.99 36.60 -2.80
CA LYS A 53 31.00 35.53 -1.78
C LYS A 53 29.60 35.28 -1.25
N ILE A 54 28.79 36.32 -1.05
CA ILE A 54 27.39 36.17 -0.63
C ILE A 54 26.58 35.40 -1.69
N ILE A 55 26.74 35.75 -2.97
CA ILE A 55 26.11 35.05 -4.08
C ILE A 55 26.56 33.58 -4.11
N PHE A 56 27.85 33.32 -3.94
CA PHE A 56 28.39 31.96 -3.90
C PHE A 56 27.82 31.14 -2.75
N LEU A 57 27.71 31.71 -1.54
CA LEU A 57 27.09 31.04 -0.39
C LEU A 57 25.59 30.79 -0.60
N ALA A 58 24.87 31.76 -1.17
CA ALA A 58 23.47 31.59 -1.51
C ALA A 58 23.24 30.51 -2.58
N ALA A 59 24.19 30.37 -3.52
CA ALA A 59 24.17 29.30 -4.53
C ALA A 59 24.46 27.93 -3.90
N LEU A 60 25.48 27.80 -3.05
CA LEU A 60 25.74 26.55 -2.31
C LEU A 60 24.54 26.12 -1.47
N LYS A 61 23.88 27.06 -0.79
CA LYS A 61 22.64 26.78 -0.05
C LYS A 61 21.48 26.36 -0.95
N ALA A 62 21.44 26.86 -2.19
CA ALA A 62 20.44 26.40 -3.15
C ALA A 62 20.70 24.96 -3.59
N GLU A 63 21.97 24.60 -3.80
CA GLU A 63 22.41 23.25 -4.16
C GLU A 63 22.16 22.24 -3.05
N ASP A 64 22.51 22.58 -1.81
CA ASP A 64 22.26 21.77 -0.61
C ASP A 64 20.75 21.41 -0.48
N HIS A 65 19.87 22.40 -0.64
CA HIS A 65 18.43 22.14 -0.60
C HIS A 65 17.94 21.31 -1.81
N LEU A 66 18.58 21.39 -2.98
CA LEU A 66 18.26 20.52 -4.11
C LEU A 66 18.69 19.08 -3.83
N GLU A 67 19.89 18.87 -3.29
CA GLU A 67 20.41 17.57 -2.89
C GLU A 67 19.50 16.91 -1.82
N GLU A 68 19.03 17.67 -0.83
CA GLU A 68 18.05 17.17 0.14
C GLU A 68 16.73 16.71 -0.51
N ILE A 69 16.21 17.49 -1.47
CA ILE A 69 14.98 17.15 -2.19
C ILE A 69 15.17 15.89 -3.04
N GLU A 70 16.28 15.77 -3.77
CA GLU A 70 16.60 14.60 -4.58
C GLU A 70 16.68 13.35 -3.71
N ASN A 71 17.38 13.42 -2.58
CA ASN A 71 17.47 12.34 -1.61
C ASN A 71 16.10 11.92 -1.06
N LEU A 72 15.20 12.88 -0.78
CA LEU A 72 13.83 12.61 -0.34
C LEU A 72 12.98 11.94 -1.43
N LEU A 73 13.15 12.34 -2.69
CA LEU A 73 12.46 11.73 -3.84
C LEU A 73 12.93 10.29 -4.05
N GLU A 74 14.24 10.03 -3.99
CA GLU A 74 14.77 8.66 -4.09
C GLU A 74 14.25 7.74 -2.99
N LYS A 75 14.16 8.24 -1.75
CA LYS A 75 13.58 7.48 -0.63
C LYS A 75 12.10 7.16 -0.88
N LYS A 76 11.31 8.14 -1.34
CA LYS A 76 9.89 7.93 -1.68
C LYS A 76 9.70 6.91 -2.79
N ASP A 77 10.54 6.90 -3.81
CA ASP A 77 10.44 5.91 -4.89
C ASP A 77 10.76 4.49 -4.40
N LYS A 78 11.74 4.34 -3.50
CA LYS A 78 12.04 3.07 -2.82
C LYS A 78 10.85 2.61 -1.96
N GLU A 79 10.24 3.50 -1.17
CA GLU A 79 9.05 3.22 -0.36
C GLU A 79 7.85 2.80 -1.22
N LYS A 80 7.62 3.48 -2.35
CA LYS A 80 6.55 3.17 -3.29
C LYS A 80 6.71 1.77 -3.89
N LYS A 81 7.94 1.37 -4.19
CA LYS A 81 8.25 0.01 -4.66
C LYS A 81 7.91 -1.05 -3.60
N ILE A 82 8.35 -0.84 -2.36
CA ILE A 82 8.05 -1.73 -1.22
C ILE A 82 6.53 -1.86 -1.02
N SER A 83 5.79 -0.75 -1.08
CA SER A 83 4.32 -0.75 -0.94
C SER A 83 3.64 -1.56 -2.05
N ASN A 84 4.14 -1.48 -3.28
CA ASN A 84 3.59 -2.23 -4.40
C ASN A 84 3.87 -3.74 -4.27
N ASP A 85 5.07 -4.11 -3.81
CA ASP A 85 5.43 -5.52 -3.56
C ASP A 85 4.56 -6.11 -2.43
N GLN A 86 4.35 -5.35 -1.35
CA GLN A 86 3.43 -5.74 -0.28
C GLN A 86 2.00 -5.93 -0.77
N LYS A 87 1.49 -5.05 -1.65
CA LYS A 87 0.16 -5.17 -2.24
C LYS A 87 0.01 -6.46 -3.07
N ASN A 88 1.06 -6.85 -3.81
CA ASN A 88 1.06 -8.10 -4.57
C ASN A 88 1.02 -9.34 -3.65
N ILE A 89 1.80 -9.33 -2.56
CA ILE A 89 1.79 -10.40 -1.56
C ILE A 89 0.39 -10.52 -0.93
N ILE A 90 -0.21 -9.41 -0.51
CA ILE A 90 -1.56 -9.39 0.07
C ILE A 90 -2.60 -9.96 -0.90
N ASN A 91 -2.54 -9.58 -2.18
CA ASN A 91 -3.46 -10.08 -3.20
C ASN A 91 -3.34 -11.60 -3.38
N ASN A 92 -2.13 -12.14 -3.36
CA ASN A 92 -1.89 -13.58 -3.49
C ASN A 92 -2.44 -14.33 -2.27
N LEU A 93 -2.12 -13.86 -1.05
CA LEU A 93 -2.63 -14.44 0.18
C LEU A 93 -4.16 -14.38 0.26
N THR A 94 -4.77 -13.30 -0.22
CA THR A 94 -6.23 -13.17 -0.27
C THR A 94 -6.87 -14.22 -1.20
N LYS A 95 -6.28 -14.46 -2.38
CA LYS A 95 -6.75 -15.53 -3.28
C LYS A 95 -6.62 -16.91 -2.66
N GLU A 96 -5.52 -17.16 -1.96
CA GLU A 96 -5.30 -18.42 -1.26
C GLU A 96 -6.31 -18.63 -0.13
N ILE A 97 -6.60 -17.60 0.68
CA ILE A 97 -7.64 -17.63 1.71
C ILE A 97 -9.01 -17.97 1.11
N ILE A 98 -9.38 -17.37 -0.03
CA ILE A 98 -10.65 -17.66 -0.71
C ILE A 98 -10.68 -19.13 -1.16
N SER A 99 -9.62 -19.62 -1.80
CA SER A 99 -9.52 -21.01 -2.23
C SER A 99 -9.63 -22.00 -1.07
N LEU A 100 -8.94 -21.73 0.04
CA LEU A 100 -9.01 -22.57 1.24
C LEU A 100 -10.41 -22.55 1.86
N LYS A 101 -11.07 -21.39 1.88
CA LYS A 101 -12.44 -21.28 2.37
C LYS A 101 -13.42 -22.10 1.52
N ASP A 102 -13.28 -22.07 0.20
CA ASP A 102 -14.09 -22.89 -0.71
C ASP A 102 -13.85 -24.40 -0.48
N GLN A 103 -12.61 -24.80 -0.20
CA GLN A 103 -12.29 -26.19 0.15
C GLN A 103 -12.91 -26.61 1.48
N ILE A 104 -12.88 -25.75 2.50
CA ILE A 104 -13.53 -26.00 3.79
C ILE A 104 -15.04 -26.20 3.60
N SER A 105 -15.72 -25.31 2.86
CA SER A 105 -17.15 -25.46 2.60
C SER A 105 -17.51 -26.76 1.88
N LYS A 106 -16.67 -27.21 0.93
CA LYS A 106 -16.84 -28.52 0.30
C LYS A 106 -16.71 -29.66 1.32
N LEU A 107 -15.68 -29.62 2.16
CA LEU A 107 -15.48 -30.63 3.21
C LEU A 107 -16.63 -30.68 4.23
N GLU A 108 -17.17 -29.52 4.61
CA GLU A 108 -18.35 -29.43 5.48
C GLU A 108 -19.59 -30.07 4.84
N SER A 109 -19.82 -29.82 3.55
CA SER A 109 -20.92 -30.46 2.83
C SER A 109 -20.77 -31.99 2.76
N HIS A 110 -19.55 -32.48 2.51
CA HIS A 110 -19.26 -33.91 2.52
C HIS A 110 -19.47 -34.52 3.91
N LYS A 111 -19.00 -33.86 4.97
CA LYS A 111 -19.20 -34.31 6.35
C LYS A 111 -20.68 -34.46 6.69
N SER A 112 -21.50 -33.46 6.36
CA SER A 112 -22.95 -33.53 6.61
C SER A 112 -23.61 -34.69 5.86
N SER A 113 -23.19 -34.96 4.63
CA SER A 113 -23.68 -36.13 3.87
C SER A 113 -23.30 -37.46 4.52
N TYR A 114 -22.09 -37.58 5.10
CA TYR A 114 -21.68 -38.78 5.82
C TYR A 114 -22.48 -38.97 7.11
N GLU A 115 -22.74 -37.90 7.87
CA GLU A 115 -23.56 -37.95 9.10
C GLU A 115 -24.99 -38.45 8.80
N GLU A 116 -25.58 -38.06 7.66
CA GLU A 116 -26.89 -38.55 7.25
C GLU A 116 -26.88 -40.06 6.90
N ILE A 117 -25.82 -40.52 6.23
CA ILE A 117 -25.62 -41.95 5.92
C ILE A 117 -25.46 -42.77 7.20
N ASP A 118 -24.66 -42.28 8.15
CA ASP A 118 -24.45 -42.94 9.44
C ASP A 118 -25.76 -43.06 10.23
N PHE A 119 -26.55 -41.98 10.27
CA PHE A 119 -27.86 -41.98 10.92
C PHE A 119 -28.81 -43.03 10.30
N LYS A 120 -28.87 -43.08 8.96
CA LYS A 120 -29.69 -44.07 8.24
C LYS A 120 -29.23 -45.50 8.51
N THR A 121 -27.92 -45.71 8.56
CA THR A 121 -27.32 -47.01 8.84
C THR A 121 -27.66 -47.48 10.25
N LEU A 122 -27.53 -46.59 11.25
CA LEU A 122 -27.89 -46.88 12.64
C LEU A 122 -29.37 -47.26 12.79
N LYS A 123 -30.26 -46.52 12.12
CA LYS A 123 -31.71 -46.83 12.10
C LYS A 123 -31.98 -48.23 11.53
N ASN A 124 -31.28 -48.60 10.47
CA ASN A 124 -31.41 -49.92 9.86
C ASN A 124 -30.90 -51.03 10.79
N ILE A 125 -29.77 -50.83 11.48
CA ILE A 125 -29.25 -51.77 12.49
C ILE A 125 -30.29 -52.01 13.60
N ASN A 126 -30.83 -50.94 14.20
CA ASN A 126 -31.85 -51.06 15.24
C ASN A 126 -33.10 -51.82 14.75
N THR A 127 -33.50 -51.63 13.49
CA THR A 127 -34.64 -52.35 12.90
C THR A 127 -34.35 -53.84 12.76
N ILE A 128 -33.11 -54.19 12.39
CA ILE A 128 -32.67 -55.59 12.29
C ILE A 128 -32.61 -56.22 13.69
N GLU A 129 -32.08 -55.51 14.69
CA GLU A 129 -32.05 -55.95 16.08
C GLU A 129 -33.47 -56.24 16.60
N ASP A 130 -34.42 -55.31 16.41
CA ASP A 130 -35.83 -55.50 16.76
C ASP A 130 -36.44 -56.74 16.09
N HIS A 131 -36.09 -57.00 14.83
CA HIS A 131 -36.55 -58.18 14.10
C HIS A 131 -35.93 -59.47 14.65
N LEU A 132 -34.64 -59.45 14.99
CA LEU A 132 -33.94 -60.59 15.61
C LEU A 132 -34.54 -60.92 16.97
N ASP A 133 -34.82 -59.93 17.81
CA ASP A 133 -35.47 -60.13 19.12
C ASP A 133 -36.85 -60.75 18.97
N LYS A 134 -37.66 -60.27 18.02
CA LYS A 134 -38.98 -60.86 17.72
C LYS A 134 -38.86 -62.32 17.28
N ILE A 135 -37.86 -62.65 16.46
CA ILE A 135 -37.61 -64.03 16.01
C ILE A 135 -37.19 -64.89 17.21
N LEU A 136 -36.27 -64.40 18.06
CA LEU A 136 -35.82 -65.09 19.26
C LEU A 136 -36.99 -65.41 20.20
N HIS A 137 -37.86 -64.42 20.46
CA HIS A 137 -39.06 -64.62 21.27
C HIS A 137 -40.01 -65.68 20.70
N LYS A 138 -40.20 -65.72 19.37
CA LYS A 138 -41.03 -66.74 18.71
C LYS A 138 -40.45 -68.15 18.86
N ILE A 139 -39.13 -68.30 18.70
CA ILE A 139 -38.43 -69.58 18.88
C ILE A 139 -38.59 -70.08 20.34
N LEU A 140 -38.41 -69.19 21.32
CA LEU A 140 -38.56 -69.54 22.73
C LEU A 140 -40.01 -69.92 23.09
N ALA A 141 -41.01 -69.22 22.54
CA ALA A 141 -42.42 -69.53 22.77
C ALA A 141 -42.86 -70.87 22.14
N THR A 142 -42.36 -71.18 20.94
CA THR A 142 -42.64 -72.46 20.26
C THR A 142 -42.03 -73.65 20.99
N ASN A 143 -40.83 -73.50 21.57
CA ASN A 143 -40.22 -74.55 22.39
C ASN A 143 -40.93 -74.82 23.73
N LYS A 144 -41.67 -73.84 24.29
CA LYS A 144 -42.43 -74.03 25.54
C LYS A 144 -43.78 -74.73 25.35
N ASN A 145 -44.38 -74.63 24.17
CA ASN A 145 -45.70 -75.23 23.88
C ASN A 145 -45.62 -76.66 23.33
N GLY A 146 -44.41 -77.22 23.22
CA GLY A 146 -44.15 -78.59 22.73
C GLY A 146 -43.65 -79.57 23.79
N SER A 147 -43.75 -79.24 25.09
CA SER A 147 -43.53 -80.15 26.24
C SER A 147 -44.85 -80.56 26.86
#